data_AF-A0A2G5DX94-F1
#
_entry.id   AF-A0A2G5DX94-F1
#
_cell.length_a   1.000
_cell.length_b   1.000
_cell.length_c   1.000
_cell.angle_alpha   90.00
_cell.angle_beta   90.00
_cell.angle_gamma   90.00
#
_symmetry.space_group_name_H-M   'P 1'
#
loop_
_entity.id
_entity.type
_entity.pdbx_description
1 polymer ?
#
loop_
_entity_poly.entity_id
_entity_poly.type
_entity_poly.pdbx_seq_one_letter_code
_entity_poly.pdbx_strand_id
1 'polypeptide(L)'
;MLALSSSLFSPFAVPLLLEDQICHEQDLKLNDPLMDFNHINDWNNFDSFGCVSPLDNNLHSAKHSSGTSSDPSTKKLNHNASERDRRKKLNSLCSTLQSLLPNIDNTKKLSIPATICQVLKYIPQLQSQVERLKLRKETLSSISNQSDSTHCTRQSNVLHPTGQSLPTVSARRIDDSQVVIHICTLKKNRSVFSEVLKIVEGDNLHILNASVITSSENSLFYTLHVQVNGTQRVECEVLSERILSLCKKEEFFP
;
A
#
# COMPACT_ATOMS: atom_id res chain seq x y z
N MET A 1 -1.93 -49.67 60.90
CA MET A 1 -2.64 -48.53 60.27
C MET A 1 -1.64 -47.80 59.38
N LEU A 2 -1.71 -48.01 58.07
CA LEU A 2 -0.98 -47.19 57.08
C LEU A 2 -2.02 -46.69 56.08
N ALA A 3 -2.16 -45.38 55.99
CA ALA A 3 -3.05 -44.69 55.06
C ALA A 3 -2.21 -43.99 53.99
N LEU A 4 -2.53 -44.31 52.72
CA LEU A 4 -2.78 -43.43 51.56
C LEU A 4 -1.90 -42.16 51.43
N SER A 5 -1.27 -41.87 50.29
CA SER A 5 -1.97 -41.62 49.01
C SER A 5 -1.08 -41.69 47.76
N SER A 6 -1.78 -41.83 46.63
CA SER A 6 -1.39 -42.18 45.27
C SER A 6 -0.77 -41.04 44.43
N SER A 7 0.02 -41.40 43.42
CA SER A 7 -0.10 -40.79 42.08
C SER A 7 0.03 -41.87 41.01
N LEU A 8 -0.96 -41.87 40.12
CA LEU A 8 -1.32 -42.89 39.16
C LEU A 8 -0.53 -42.68 37.87
N PHE A 9 0.43 -43.56 37.58
CA PHE A 9 0.72 -43.88 36.19
C PHE A 9 -0.40 -44.80 35.69
N SER A 10 -1.11 -44.37 34.66
CA SER A 10 -1.94 -45.26 33.84
C SER A 10 -1.52 -45.11 32.38
N PRO A 11 -1.02 -46.17 31.73
CA PRO A 11 -0.82 -46.25 30.30
C PRO A 11 -2.01 -46.97 29.69
N PHE A 12 -2.83 -46.35 28.84
CA PHE A 12 -3.55 -47.10 27.81
C PHE A 12 -4.18 -46.20 26.74
N ALA A 13 -4.08 -46.70 25.51
CA ALA A 13 -4.95 -46.48 24.35
C ALA A 13 -4.91 -45.10 23.66
N VAL A 14 -4.16 -45.06 22.56
CA VAL A 14 -4.47 -44.25 21.37
C VAL A 14 -5.48 -45.06 20.53
N PRO A 15 -6.70 -44.56 20.28
CA PRO A 15 -7.52 -45.07 19.20
C PRO A 15 -7.18 -44.34 17.90
N LEU A 16 -6.78 -45.11 16.90
CA LEU A 16 -6.80 -44.73 15.49
C LEU A 16 -8.25 -44.51 15.02
N LEU A 17 -8.51 -43.35 14.42
CA LEU A 17 -9.57 -43.08 13.42
C LEU A 17 -9.21 -41.72 12.78
N LEU A 18 -8.53 -41.74 11.62
CA LEU A 18 -9.05 -41.30 10.31
C LEU A 18 -9.62 -39.87 10.37
N GLU A 19 -9.06 -38.85 9.73
CA GLU A 19 -8.64 -38.77 8.33
C GLU A 19 -7.43 -37.84 8.15
N ASP A 20 -6.34 -38.38 7.60
CA ASP A 20 -5.31 -37.57 6.94
C ASP A 20 -5.82 -37.21 5.55
N GLN A 21 -6.25 -35.96 5.35
CA GLN A 21 -6.19 -35.37 4.01
C GLN A 21 -4.79 -34.83 3.78
N ILE A 22 -3.98 -35.73 3.25
CA ILE A 22 -2.78 -35.49 2.48
C ILE A 22 -3.07 -34.34 1.49
N CYS A 23 -2.34 -33.23 1.66
CA CYS A 23 -2.25 -32.20 0.64
C CYS A 23 -1.82 -32.87 -0.66
N HIS A 24 -2.73 -32.93 -1.62
CA HIS A 24 -2.46 -33.40 -2.97
C HIS A 24 -1.19 -32.71 -3.50
N GLU A 25 -0.19 -33.54 -3.83
CA GLU A 25 0.81 -33.18 -4.82
C GLU A 25 0.09 -32.72 -6.08
N GLN A 26 0.28 -31.46 -6.43
CA GLN A 26 0.24 -31.04 -7.82
C GLN A 26 1.68 -30.71 -8.19
N ASP A 27 2.23 -31.53 -9.09
CA ASP A 27 3.44 -31.28 -9.85
C ASP A 27 3.40 -29.88 -10.46
N LEU A 28 3.98 -28.91 -9.75
CA LEU A 28 4.42 -27.66 -10.34
C LEU A 28 5.87 -27.88 -10.74
N LYS A 29 6.09 -28.27 -12.01
CA LYS A 29 7.39 -28.17 -12.67
C LYS A 29 7.84 -26.71 -12.63
N LEU A 30 8.60 -26.37 -11.60
CA LEU A 30 9.30 -25.10 -11.46
C LEU A 30 10.61 -25.19 -12.26
N ASN A 31 10.51 -25.00 -13.57
CA ASN A 31 11.67 -24.64 -14.37
C ASN A 31 11.74 -23.11 -14.41
N ASP A 32 12.40 -22.51 -13.43
CA ASP A 32 13.07 -21.20 -13.55
C ASP A 32 14.08 -21.02 -12.41
N PRO A 33 15.19 -20.27 -12.63
CA PRO A 33 16.38 -20.38 -11.82
C PRO A 33 16.17 -19.78 -10.43
N LEU A 34 16.62 -20.52 -9.41
CA LEU A 34 16.83 -20.08 -8.04
C LEU A 34 17.38 -18.65 -8.01
N MET A 35 16.55 -17.67 -7.65
CA MET A 35 16.99 -16.31 -7.40
C MET A 35 17.89 -16.32 -6.16
N ASP A 36 19.14 -15.91 -6.36
CA ASP A 36 20.18 -15.85 -5.35
C ASP A 36 19.78 -14.86 -4.23
N PHE A 37 19.62 -15.39 -3.01
CA PHE A 37 19.21 -14.63 -1.82
C PHE A 37 20.39 -13.93 -1.12
N ASN A 38 21.60 -13.92 -1.70
CA ASN A 38 22.81 -13.44 -1.04
C ASN A 38 22.94 -11.92 -0.86
N HIS A 39 21.90 -11.12 -1.13
CA HIS A 39 22.02 -9.65 -1.09
C HIS A 39 21.03 -8.90 -0.17
N ILE A 40 20.55 -9.54 0.90
CA ILE A 40 19.79 -8.84 1.97
C ILE A 40 20.64 -8.79 3.24
N ASN A 41 21.67 -7.92 3.24
CA ASN A 41 22.56 -7.69 4.37
C ASN A 41 22.17 -6.48 5.25
N ASP A 42 20.90 -6.06 5.23
CA ASP A 42 20.41 -4.96 6.08
C ASP A 42 19.24 -5.41 6.97
N TRP A 43 19.52 -6.34 7.90
CA TRP A 43 18.58 -6.73 8.96
C TRP A 43 18.68 -5.83 10.20
N ASN A 44 19.60 -4.86 10.21
CA ASN A 44 19.90 -4.03 11.39
C ASN A 44 19.00 -2.78 11.53
N ASN A 45 18.02 -2.58 10.65
CA ASN A 45 17.21 -1.35 10.63
C ASN A 45 15.69 -1.59 10.75
N PHE A 46 15.26 -2.64 11.45
CA PHE A 46 13.83 -2.90 11.69
C PHE A 46 13.29 -2.25 12.98
N ASP A 47 14.15 -1.66 13.81
CA ASP A 47 13.73 -0.99 15.05
C ASP A 47 12.96 0.35 14.79
N SER A 48 12.79 0.76 13.52
CA SER A 48 12.10 2.00 13.14
C SER A 48 10.59 1.87 12.95
N PHE A 49 10.02 0.65 12.97
CA PHE A 49 8.57 0.47 13.04
C PHE A 49 8.13 0.63 14.49
N GLY A 50 7.88 1.89 14.88
CA GLY A 50 7.50 2.32 16.21
C GLY A 50 6.36 1.49 16.82
N CYS A 51 6.72 0.47 17.58
CA CYS A 51 5.86 -0.13 18.58
C CYS A 51 6.10 0.62 19.88
N VAL A 52 5.21 1.56 20.21
CA VAL A 52 5.16 2.14 21.55
C VAL A 52 4.67 1.04 22.48
N SER A 53 5.60 0.31 23.08
CA SER A 53 5.31 -0.49 24.27
C SER A 53 5.23 0.45 25.48
N PRO A 54 4.29 0.25 26.41
CA PRO A 54 4.23 1.04 27.64
C PRO A 54 5.59 1.04 28.35
N LEU A 55 6.01 2.26 28.68
CA LEU A 55 7.24 2.62 29.35
C LEU A 55 7.45 1.80 30.64
N ASP A 56 8.47 0.96 30.68
CA ASP A 56 9.21 0.67 31.90
C ASP A 56 10.67 1.05 31.64
N ASN A 57 10.94 2.33 31.85
CA ASN A 57 12.30 2.86 31.97
C ASN A 57 12.97 2.20 33.17
N ASN A 58 13.96 1.34 32.94
CA ASN A 58 15.04 1.17 33.91
C ASN A 58 16.36 0.84 33.20
N LEU A 59 16.93 1.88 32.58
CA LEU A 59 18.33 1.92 32.19
C LEU A 59 19.15 2.30 33.44
N HIS A 60 19.63 1.29 34.17
CA HIS A 60 20.83 1.47 34.99
C HIS A 60 22.04 0.93 34.24
N SER A 61 22.71 1.86 33.57
CA SER A 61 24.13 1.78 33.22
C SER A 61 24.94 1.55 34.51
N ALA A 62 25.63 0.42 34.58
CA ALA A 62 26.74 0.22 35.50
C ALA A 62 27.98 -0.16 34.69
N LYS A 63 28.85 0.84 34.51
CA LYS A 63 30.24 0.67 34.06
C LYS A 63 30.99 -0.24 35.04
N HIS A 64 31.85 -1.08 34.46
CA HIS A 64 33.08 -1.67 35.01
C HIS A 64 33.20 -1.77 36.53
N SER A 65 33.03 -2.99 37.05
CA SER A 65 33.79 -3.47 38.20
C SER A 65 34.36 -4.84 37.88
N SER A 66 35.67 -4.86 37.64
CA SER A 66 36.52 -6.03 37.64
C SER A 66 36.34 -6.86 38.91
N GLY A 67 36.09 -8.16 38.74
CA GLY A 67 36.44 -9.22 39.67
C GLY A 67 35.67 -9.29 40.99
N THR A 68 34.52 -9.97 41.00
CA THR A 68 34.10 -10.80 42.14
C THR A 68 33.30 -11.99 41.60
N SER A 69 33.46 -13.16 42.21
CA SER A 69 32.81 -14.42 41.84
C SER A 69 31.31 -14.23 41.66
N SER A 70 30.86 -14.12 40.40
CA SER A 70 29.43 -14.10 40.08
C SER A 70 28.80 -15.39 40.61
N ASP A 71 27.94 -15.26 41.61
CA ASP A 71 27.15 -16.38 42.10
C ASP A 71 26.44 -17.03 40.89
N PRO A 72 26.58 -18.35 40.65
CA PRO A 72 25.90 -19.04 39.56
C PRO A 72 24.39 -18.75 39.49
N SER A 73 23.77 -18.41 40.63
CA SER A 73 22.37 -17.98 40.70
C SER A 73 22.10 -16.71 39.86
N THR A 74 22.94 -15.68 39.99
CA THR A 74 22.79 -14.38 39.32
C THR A 74 22.99 -14.48 37.80
N LYS A 75 23.96 -15.29 37.36
CA LYS A 75 24.18 -15.60 35.94
C LYS A 75 22.96 -16.29 35.33
N LYS A 76 22.38 -17.26 36.04
CA LYS A 76 21.17 -17.97 35.60
C LYS A 76 19.96 -17.04 35.48
N LEU A 77 19.78 -16.13 36.44
CA LEU A 77 18.70 -15.15 36.41
C LEU A 77 18.84 -14.18 35.22
N ASN A 78 20.03 -13.66 34.98
CA ASN A 78 20.29 -12.77 33.84
C ASN A 78 20.08 -13.50 32.50
N HIS A 79 20.59 -14.73 32.37
CA HIS A 79 20.35 -15.56 31.19
C HIS A 79 18.85 -15.80 30.92
N ASN A 80 18.08 -16.12 31.97
CA ASN A 80 16.63 -16.31 31.85
C ASN A 80 15.88 -15.03 31.47
N ALA A 81 16.28 -13.88 32.02
CA ALA A 81 15.70 -12.59 31.66
C ALA A 81 15.99 -12.24 30.20
N SER A 82 17.25 -12.36 29.79
CA SER A 82 17.68 -12.14 28.39
C SER A 82 16.93 -13.07 27.42
N GLU A 83 16.78 -14.36 27.74
CA GLU A 83 16.03 -15.30 26.91
C GLU A 83 14.52 -15.01 26.87
N ARG A 84 13.95 -14.49 27.97
CA ARG A 84 12.56 -14.04 27.99
C ARG A 84 12.38 -12.87 27.03
N ASP A 85 13.26 -11.88 27.06
CA ASP A 85 13.16 -10.69 26.21
C ASP A 85 13.43 -11.03 24.74
N ARG A 86 14.36 -11.95 24.46
CA ARG A 86 14.56 -12.50 23.12
C ARG A 86 13.27 -13.12 22.56
N ARG A 87 12.56 -13.95 23.34
CA ARG A 87 11.29 -14.57 22.92
C ARG A 87 10.16 -13.55 22.75
N LYS A 88 10.09 -12.53 23.61
CA LYS A 88 9.14 -11.42 23.42
C LYS A 88 9.40 -10.70 22.10
N LYS A 89 10.65 -10.37 21.77
CA LYS A 89 11.02 -9.73 20.50
C LYS A 89 10.60 -10.59 19.31
N LEU A 90 10.90 -11.89 19.33
CA LEU A 90 10.50 -12.82 18.26
C LEU A 90 8.97 -12.86 18.09
N ASN A 91 8.23 -13.02 19.17
CA ASN A 91 6.75 -13.08 19.12
C ASN A 91 6.14 -11.77 18.62
N SER A 92 6.72 -10.63 19.00
CA SER A 92 6.32 -9.32 18.49
C SER A 92 6.51 -9.25 16.97
N LEU A 93 7.69 -9.61 16.46
CA LEU A 93 7.97 -9.62 15.02
C LEU A 93 7.04 -10.55 14.25
N CYS A 94 6.79 -11.76 14.76
CA CYS A 94 5.84 -12.69 14.14
C CYS A 94 4.40 -12.12 14.14
N SER A 95 3.99 -11.42 15.19
CA SER A 95 2.66 -10.79 15.26
C SER A 95 2.55 -9.62 14.27
N THR A 96 3.59 -8.78 14.16
CA THR A 96 3.65 -7.72 13.14
C THR A 96 3.60 -8.32 11.74
N LEU A 97 4.38 -9.37 11.46
CA LEU A 97 4.37 -10.05 10.17
C LEU A 97 2.98 -10.59 9.83
N GLN A 98 2.27 -11.18 10.80
CA GLN A 98 0.88 -11.62 10.62
C GLN A 98 -0.05 -10.47 10.21
N SER A 99 0.08 -9.29 10.85
CA SER A 99 -0.77 -8.13 10.55
C SER A 99 -0.56 -7.52 9.17
N LEU A 100 0.59 -7.76 8.53
CA LEU A 100 0.92 -7.27 7.20
C LEU A 100 0.42 -8.19 6.07
N LEU A 101 -0.02 -9.40 6.40
CA LEU A 101 -0.55 -10.34 5.42
C LEU A 101 -2.02 -10.03 5.13
N PRO A 102 -2.49 -10.31 3.90
CA PRO A 102 -3.90 -10.20 3.57
C PRO A 102 -4.70 -11.19 4.45
N ASN A 103 -5.76 -10.68 5.09
CA ASN A 103 -6.69 -11.48 5.88
C ASN A 103 -7.50 -12.39 4.95
N ILE A 104 -7.03 -13.63 4.78
CA ILE A 104 -7.76 -14.64 3.99
C ILE A 104 -8.89 -15.24 4.83
N ASP A 105 -8.69 -15.38 6.15
CA ASP A 105 -9.68 -15.91 7.09
C ASP A 105 -9.62 -15.17 8.43
N ASN A 106 -10.49 -14.19 8.62
CA ASN A 106 -10.56 -13.25 9.76
C ASN A 106 -10.83 -13.92 11.12
N THR A 107 -11.00 -15.25 11.14
CA THR A 107 -11.57 -15.99 12.27
C THR A 107 -10.54 -16.81 13.04
N LYS A 108 -9.32 -17.01 12.51
CA LYS A 108 -8.31 -17.86 13.16
C LYS A 108 -6.92 -17.23 13.14
N LYS A 109 -6.32 -17.10 14.33
CA LYS A 109 -4.92 -16.70 14.49
C LYS A 109 -4.02 -17.78 13.88
N LEU A 110 -3.28 -17.43 12.83
CA LEU A 110 -2.34 -18.34 12.20
C LEU A 110 -1.22 -18.71 13.17
N SER A 111 -0.79 -19.97 13.13
CA SER A 111 0.44 -20.40 13.79
C SER A 111 1.65 -19.74 13.11
N ILE A 112 2.77 -19.62 13.83
CA ILE A 112 4.00 -19.03 13.27
C ILE A 112 4.42 -19.76 11.98
N PRO A 113 4.47 -21.11 11.90
CA PRO A 113 4.81 -21.80 10.65
C PRO A 113 3.84 -21.49 9.51
N ALA A 114 2.53 -21.45 9.78
CA ALA A 114 1.53 -21.13 8.78
C ALA A 114 1.69 -19.70 8.25
N THR A 115 2.01 -18.74 9.12
CA THR A 115 2.39 -17.37 8.73
C THR A 115 3.56 -17.39 7.77
N ILE A 116 4.64 -18.12 8.08
CA ILE A 116 5.82 -18.18 7.21
C ILE A 116 5.46 -18.78 5.84
N CYS A 117 4.68 -19.86 5.79
CA CYS A 117 4.21 -20.43 4.52
C CYS A 117 3.41 -19.41 3.68
N GLN A 118 2.58 -18.60 4.32
CA GLN A 118 1.81 -17.57 3.63
C GLN A 118 2.70 -16.44 3.09
N VAL A 119 3.70 -16.01 3.87
CA VAL A 119 4.68 -14.99 3.44
C VAL A 119 5.47 -15.45 2.22
N LEU A 120 5.89 -16.72 2.22
CA LEU A 120 6.62 -17.31 1.09
C LEU A 120 5.82 -17.31 -0.21
N LYS A 121 4.49 -17.35 -0.13
CA LYS A 121 3.59 -17.20 -1.30
C LYS A 121 3.35 -15.73 -1.65
N TYR A 122 3.20 -14.88 -0.64
CA TYR A 122 2.75 -13.50 -0.82
C TYR A 122 3.83 -12.58 -1.37
N ILE A 123 5.10 -12.74 -0.96
CA ILE A 123 6.20 -11.90 -1.47
C ILE A 123 6.36 -12.04 -3.00
N PRO A 124 6.47 -13.25 -3.58
CA PRO A 124 6.55 -13.40 -5.04
C PRO A 124 5.31 -12.86 -5.78
N GLN A 125 4.13 -13.05 -5.21
CA GLN A 125 2.89 -12.49 -5.77
C GLN A 125 2.94 -10.97 -5.86
N LEU A 126 3.39 -10.30 -4.79
CA LEU A 126 3.57 -8.84 -4.78
C LEU A 126 4.63 -8.38 -5.79
N GLN A 127 5.75 -9.08 -5.88
CA GLN A 127 6.80 -8.78 -6.86
C GLN A 127 6.25 -8.86 -8.30
N SER A 128 5.54 -9.93 -8.64
CA SER A 128 4.88 -10.09 -9.95
C SER A 128 3.86 -8.97 -10.22
N GLN A 129 3.10 -8.56 -9.20
CA GLN A 129 2.17 -7.45 -9.32
C GLN A 129 2.87 -6.11 -9.60
N VAL A 130 4.00 -5.84 -8.94
CA VAL A 130 4.80 -4.63 -9.18
C VAL A 130 5.31 -4.61 -10.61
N GLU A 131 5.90 -5.70 -11.11
CA GLU A 131 6.41 -5.77 -12.48
C GLU A 131 5.31 -5.62 -13.53
N ARG A 132 4.17 -6.29 -13.32
CA ARG A 132 2.99 -6.13 -14.19
C ARG A 132 2.48 -4.69 -14.22
N LEU A 133 2.47 -3.99 -13.07
CA LEU A 133 2.06 -2.59 -13.01
C LEU A 133 3.08 -1.67 -13.68
N LYS A 134 4.38 -1.94 -13.55
CA LYS A 134 5.43 -1.19 -14.27
C LYS A 134 5.28 -1.33 -15.78
N LEU A 135 5.14 -2.56 -16.29
CA LEU A 135 4.93 -2.81 -17.72
C LEU A 135 3.64 -2.14 -18.23
N ARG A 136 2.55 -2.22 -17.45
CA ARG A 136 1.30 -1.54 -17.79
C ARG A 136 1.47 -0.02 -17.84
N LYS A 137 2.25 0.56 -16.93
CA LYS A 137 2.56 2.00 -16.95
C LYS A 137 3.36 2.37 -18.19
N GLU A 138 4.38 1.59 -18.53
CA GLU A 138 5.23 1.84 -19.71
C GLU A 138 4.43 1.73 -21.01
N THR A 139 3.66 0.66 -21.19
CA THR A 139 2.81 0.47 -22.38
C THR A 139 1.82 1.62 -22.58
N LEU A 140 1.15 2.08 -21.52
CA LEU A 140 0.26 3.25 -21.60
C LEU A 140 1.02 4.54 -21.94
N SER A 141 2.24 4.71 -21.41
CA SER A 141 3.10 5.84 -21.76
C SER A 141 3.56 5.79 -23.22
N SER A 142 3.90 4.60 -23.75
CA SER A 142 4.32 4.43 -25.14
C SER A 142 3.18 4.67 -26.12
N ILE A 143 1.95 4.24 -25.80
CA ILE A 143 0.76 4.52 -26.64
C ILE A 143 0.50 6.03 -26.73
N SER A 144 0.67 6.77 -25.62
CA SER A 144 0.56 8.24 -25.61
C SER A 144 1.58 8.93 -26.51
N ASN A 145 2.75 8.32 -26.74
CA ASN A 145 3.82 8.87 -27.56
C ASN A 145 3.77 8.42 -29.03
N GLN A 146 2.97 7.40 -29.36
CA GLN A 146 2.86 6.82 -30.72
C GLN A 146 1.65 7.31 -31.51
N SER A 147 0.75 8.10 -30.92
CA SER A 147 -0.43 8.65 -31.61
C SER A 147 -0.13 9.68 -32.71
N ASP A 148 1.14 9.99 -32.97
CA ASP A 148 1.56 10.87 -34.08
C ASP A 148 1.74 10.14 -35.42
N SER A 149 1.52 8.81 -35.48
CA SER A 149 1.62 8.06 -36.73
C SER A 149 0.59 6.93 -36.79
N THR A 150 -0.64 7.26 -37.18
CA THR A 150 -1.45 6.48 -38.13
C THR A 150 -2.83 7.12 -38.31
N HIS A 151 -3.12 7.45 -39.56
CA HIS A 151 -4.34 8.04 -40.06
C HIS A 151 -5.60 7.19 -39.76
N CYS A 152 -6.58 7.75 -39.03
CA CYS A 152 -8.03 7.54 -39.27
C CYS A 152 -8.93 8.48 -38.41
N THR A 153 -9.49 9.49 -39.10
CA THR A 153 -10.86 10.03 -39.01
C THR A 153 -11.43 10.61 -37.69
N ARG A 154 -11.49 11.95 -37.69
CA ARG A 154 -12.51 12.86 -37.10
C ARG A 154 -12.75 12.80 -35.58
N GLN A 155 -12.02 13.65 -34.85
CA GLN A 155 -12.56 14.88 -34.26
C GLN A 155 -11.40 15.87 -34.03
N SER A 156 -11.68 17.16 -34.19
CA SER A 156 -10.72 18.24 -34.39
C SER A 156 -9.77 18.46 -33.21
N ASN A 157 -8.57 17.87 -33.28
CA ASN A 157 -7.42 18.36 -32.53
C ASN A 157 -6.51 19.09 -33.51
N VAL A 158 -6.61 20.43 -33.51
CA VAL A 158 -5.65 21.29 -34.18
C VAL A 158 -4.33 21.15 -33.41
N LEU A 159 -3.46 20.26 -33.88
CA LEU A 159 -2.07 20.18 -33.43
C LEU A 159 -1.38 21.45 -33.92
N HIS A 160 -1.08 22.37 -33.00
CA HIS A 160 -0.24 23.52 -33.30
C HIS A 160 1.23 23.07 -33.45
N PRO A 161 2.05 23.70 -34.33
CA PRO A 161 3.40 23.24 -34.68
C PRO A 161 4.46 23.44 -33.58
N THR A 162 4.06 23.91 -32.40
CA THR A 162 4.91 24.09 -31.23
C THR A 162 4.46 23.07 -30.21
N GLY A 163 5.31 22.10 -29.84
CA GLY A 163 5.01 20.96 -28.95
C GLY A 163 4.63 21.32 -27.50
N GLN A 164 3.66 22.21 -27.32
CA GLN A 164 3.04 22.57 -26.06
C GLN A 164 1.78 21.72 -25.90
N SER A 165 1.74 20.93 -24.82
CA SER A 165 0.56 20.15 -24.44
C SER A 165 -0.60 21.10 -24.14
N LEU A 166 -1.69 20.98 -24.89
CA LEU A 166 -2.89 21.78 -24.69
C LEU A 166 -3.61 21.36 -23.41
N PRO A 167 -4.26 22.31 -22.69
CA PRO A 167 -5.06 21.94 -21.54
C PRO A 167 -6.19 21.00 -21.95
N THR A 168 -6.50 20.03 -21.09
CA THR A 168 -7.58 19.07 -21.30
C THR A 168 -8.47 19.04 -20.06
N VAL A 169 -9.78 18.99 -20.26
CA VAL A 169 -10.76 18.89 -19.17
C VAL A 169 -11.70 17.74 -19.47
N SER A 170 -12.01 16.95 -18.45
CA SER A 170 -13.08 15.95 -18.52
C SER A 170 -13.92 16.00 -17.25
N ALA A 171 -15.22 15.84 -17.40
CA ALA A 171 -16.15 15.71 -16.29
C ALA A 171 -16.88 14.39 -16.41
N ARG A 172 -16.93 13.63 -15.32
CA ARG A 172 -17.56 12.32 -15.26
C ARG A 172 -18.49 12.24 -14.06
N ARG A 173 -19.71 11.80 -14.30
CA ARG A 173 -20.67 11.50 -13.24
C ARG A 173 -20.27 10.22 -12.51
N ILE A 174 -20.25 10.26 -11.17
CA ILE A 174 -20.10 9.06 -10.32
C ILE A 174 -21.48 8.48 -9.99
N ASP A 175 -22.39 9.32 -9.50
CA ASP A 175 -23.77 8.98 -9.14
C ASP A 175 -24.72 10.12 -9.55
N ASP A 176 -26.01 10.02 -9.20
CA ASP A 176 -27.01 11.03 -9.59
C ASP A 176 -26.73 12.44 -9.03
N SER A 177 -25.92 12.52 -7.97
CA SER A 177 -25.59 13.73 -7.22
C SER A 177 -24.10 14.10 -7.23
N GLN A 178 -23.19 13.26 -7.72
CA GLN A 178 -21.74 13.46 -7.62
C GLN A 178 -21.05 13.41 -8.98
N VAL A 179 -20.14 14.35 -9.19
CA VAL A 179 -19.35 14.50 -10.43
C VAL A 179 -17.87 14.64 -10.05
N VAL A 180 -17.01 14.04 -10.86
CA VAL A 180 -15.57 14.25 -10.80
C VAL A 180 -15.11 14.99 -12.04
N ILE A 181 -14.32 16.03 -11.84
CA ILE A 181 -13.75 16.84 -12.90
C ILE A 181 -12.23 16.64 -12.85
N HIS A 182 -11.66 16.24 -13.98
CA HIS A 182 -10.22 16.17 -14.17
C HIS A 182 -9.76 17.28 -15.11
N ILE A 183 -8.71 18.00 -14.72
CA ILE A 183 -8.14 19.09 -15.49
C ILE A 183 -6.65 18.86 -15.61
N CYS A 184 -6.16 18.74 -16.83
CA CYS A 184 -4.74 18.76 -17.15
C CYS A 184 -4.39 20.13 -17.72
N THR A 185 -3.36 20.77 -17.17
CA THR A 185 -2.84 22.06 -17.65
C THR A 185 -1.35 22.18 -17.38
N LEU A 186 -0.69 23.19 -17.93
CA LEU A 186 0.73 23.46 -17.68
C LEU A 186 0.93 24.19 -16.34
N LYS A 187 2.10 24.01 -15.70
CA LYS A 187 2.41 24.67 -14.42
C LYS A 187 2.34 26.20 -14.46
N LYS A 188 2.53 26.82 -15.63
CA LYS A 188 2.37 28.26 -15.85
C LYS A 188 0.93 28.74 -15.58
N ASN A 189 -0.06 27.88 -15.85
CA ASN A 189 -1.49 28.17 -15.75
C ASN A 189 -2.04 27.78 -14.37
N ARG A 190 -1.27 27.99 -13.29
CA ARG A 190 -1.67 27.61 -11.93
C ARG A 190 -2.84 28.46 -11.43
N SER A 191 -2.96 29.70 -11.92
CA SER A 191 -4.01 30.65 -11.55
C SER A 191 -5.40 30.24 -12.05
N VAL A 192 -5.50 29.53 -13.19
CA VAL A 192 -6.78 28.98 -13.71
C VAL A 192 -7.55 28.21 -12.65
N PHE A 193 -6.86 27.47 -11.78
CA PHE A 193 -7.54 26.62 -10.80
C PHE A 193 -8.48 27.43 -9.87
N SER A 194 -8.06 28.63 -9.46
CA SER A 194 -8.90 29.50 -8.63
C SER A 194 -10.17 29.96 -9.34
N GLU A 195 -10.10 30.16 -10.65
CA GLU A 195 -11.24 30.54 -11.48
C GLU A 195 -12.17 29.35 -11.73
N VAL A 196 -11.60 28.15 -11.89
CA VAL A 196 -12.39 26.92 -12.01
C VAL A 196 -13.20 26.66 -10.74
N LEU A 197 -12.61 26.85 -9.55
CA LEU A 197 -13.34 26.72 -8.29
C LEU A 197 -14.55 27.68 -8.26
N LYS A 198 -14.38 28.92 -8.73
CA LYS A 198 -15.48 29.89 -8.82
C LYS A 198 -16.58 29.46 -9.81
N ILE A 199 -16.21 28.86 -10.96
CA ILE A 199 -17.19 28.32 -11.91
C ILE A 199 -18.00 27.20 -11.26
N VAL A 200 -17.31 26.26 -10.61
CA VAL A 200 -17.94 25.12 -9.95
C VAL A 200 -18.90 25.58 -8.84
N GLU A 201 -18.46 26.50 -7.97
CA GLU A 201 -19.32 27.06 -6.92
C GLU A 201 -20.49 27.87 -7.50
N GLY A 202 -20.26 28.63 -8.57
CA GLY A 202 -21.29 29.41 -9.26
C GLY A 202 -22.37 28.56 -9.91
N ASP A 203 -22.06 27.32 -10.29
CA ASP A 203 -23.00 26.36 -10.85
C ASP A 203 -23.73 25.55 -9.74
N ASN A 204 -23.69 26.03 -8.49
CA ASN A 204 -24.27 25.40 -7.30
C ASN A 204 -23.73 23.99 -7.03
N LEU A 205 -22.47 23.74 -7.41
CA LEU A 205 -21.79 22.48 -7.13
C LEU A 205 -20.95 22.63 -5.85
N HIS A 206 -21.26 21.83 -4.85
CA HIS A 206 -20.54 21.80 -3.59
C HIS A 206 -19.28 20.96 -3.73
N ILE A 207 -18.11 21.57 -3.53
CA ILE A 207 -16.82 20.86 -3.62
C ILE A 207 -16.63 19.99 -2.38
N LEU A 208 -16.56 18.67 -2.57
CA LEU A 208 -16.28 17.69 -1.52
C LEU A 208 -14.79 17.45 -1.34
N ASN A 209 -14.05 17.40 -2.45
CA ASN A 209 -12.60 17.19 -2.42
C ASN A 209 -11.94 17.89 -3.61
N ALA A 210 -10.72 18.35 -3.39
CA ALA A 210 -9.88 18.96 -4.42
C ALA A 210 -8.44 18.49 -4.22
N SER A 211 -7.84 17.92 -5.26
CA SER A 211 -6.45 17.49 -5.22
C SER A 211 -5.70 17.88 -6.48
N VAL A 212 -4.38 17.98 -6.36
CA VAL A 212 -3.48 18.27 -7.48
C VAL A 212 -2.33 17.28 -7.47
N ILE A 213 -2.02 16.76 -8.64
CA ILE A 213 -0.85 15.93 -8.89
C ILE A 213 0.04 16.65 -9.90
N THR A 214 1.31 16.80 -9.56
CA THR A 214 2.31 17.40 -10.44
C THR A 214 3.05 16.30 -11.20
N SER A 215 3.09 16.38 -12.52
CA SER A 215 4.00 15.55 -13.32
C SER A 215 5.43 16.13 -13.30
N SER A 216 6.41 15.26 -13.56
CA SER A 216 7.79 15.64 -13.88
C SER A 216 7.86 16.55 -15.11
N GLU A 217 6.95 16.34 -16.08
CA GLU A 217 6.89 17.03 -17.38
C GLU A 217 6.02 18.30 -17.34
N ASN A 218 6.30 19.18 -16.38
CA ASN A 218 5.73 20.54 -16.30
C ASN A 218 4.19 20.65 -16.34
N SER A 219 3.47 19.55 -16.04
CA SER A 219 2.02 19.47 -16.12
C SER A 219 1.40 19.32 -14.72
N LEU A 220 0.21 19.92 -14.54
CA LEU A 220 -0.62 19.85 -13.36
C LEU A 220 -1.90 19.10 -13.70
N PHE A 221 -2.25 18.13 -12.86
CA PHE A 221 -3.47 17.34 -12.94
C PHE A 221 -4.32 17.63 -11.72
N TYR A 222 -5.37 18.42 -11.90
CA TYR A 222 -6.34 18.70 -10.86
C TYR A 222 -7.48 17.68 -10.90
N THR A 223 -7.92 17.25 -9.73
CA THR A 223 -9.11 16.43 -9.54
C THR A 223 -10.04 17.13 -8.57
N LEU A 224 -11.25 17.43 -9.03
CA LEU A 224 -12.32 18.00 -8.22
C LEU A 224 -13.41 16.96 -8.06
N HIS A 225 -13.80 16.70 -6.82
CA HIS A 225 -14.97 15.91 -6.49
C HIS A 225 -16.05 16.86 -6.00
N VAL A 226 -17.18 16.88 -6.70
CA VAL A 226 -18.24 17.87 -6.47
C VAL A 226 -19.58 17.18 -6.35
N GLN A 227 -20.44 17.75 -5.51
CA GLN A 227 -21.80 17.31 -5.30
C GLN A 227 -22.77 18.36 -5.83
N VAL A 228 -23.79 17.90 -6.54
CA VAL A 228 -24.88 18.70 -7.05
C VAL A 228 -25.77 19.11 -5.88
N ASN A 229 -25.97 20.42 -5.71
CA ASN A 229 -26.94 20.93 -4.76
C ASN A 229 -28.33 21.03 -5.42
N GLY A 230 -29.28 20.18 -5.01
CA GLY A 230 -30.66 20.20 -5.49
C GLY A 230 -30.99 19.16 -6.59
N THR A 231 -32.08 19.38 -7.33
CA THR A 231 -32.58 18.45 -8.37
C THR A 231 -32.00 18.71 -9.76
N GLN A 232 -31.04 19.63 -9.88
CA GLN A 232 -30.53 20.08 -11.18
C GLN A 232 -29.55 19.08 -11.76
N ARG A 233 -29.83 18.57 -12.96
CA ARG A 233 -28.93 17.63 -13.64
C ARG A 233 -27.72 18.38 -14.18
N VAL A 234 -26.51 17.99 -13.79
CA VAL A 234 -25.27 18.56 -14.36
C VAL A 234 -25.03 17.96 -15.74
N GLU A 235 -24.88 18.86 -16.73
CA GLU A 235 -24.42 18.55 -18.08
C GLU A 235 -22.89 18.58 -18.11
N CYS A 236 -22.28 17.40 -17.96
CA CYS A 236 -20.83 17.26 -17.85
C CYS A 236 -20.08 17.84 -19.05
N GLU A 237 -20.62 17.67 -20.26
CA GLU A 237 -20.02 18.22 -21.49
C GLU A 237 -19.95 19.76 -21.43
N VAL A 238 -21.06 20.43 -21.08
CA VAL A 238 -21.13 21.90 -20.99
C VAL A 238 -20.17 22.43 -19.93
N LEU A 239 -20.13 21.78 -18.76
CA LEU A 239 -19.20 22.13 -17.69
C LEU A 239 -17.74 21.99 -18.16
N SER A 240 -17.41 20.88 -18.81
CA SER A 240 -16.05 20.61 -19.29
C SER A 240 -15.59 21.60 -20.35
N GLU A 241 -16.45 21.98 -21.30
CA GLU A 241 -16.15 22.98 -22.33
C GLU A 241 -15.97 24.38 -21.75
N ARG A 242 -16.78 24.76 -20.74
CA ARG A 242 -16.67 26.06 -20.06
C ARG A 242 -15.34 26.17 -19.31
N ILE A 243 -14.96 25.13 -18.57
CA ILE A 243 -13.68 25.05 -17.86
C ILE A 243 -12.52 25.02 -18.87
N LEU A 244 -12.63 24.25 -19.96
CA LEU A 244 -11.60 24.17 -21.00
C LEU A 244 -11.35 25.52 -21.67
N SER A 245 -12.42 26.28 -21.94
CA SER A 245 -12.35 27.62 -22.52
C SER A 245 -11.62 28.61 -21.60
N LEU A 246 -11.76 28.44 -20.28
CA LEU A 246 -11.02 29.21 -19.28
C LEU A 246 -9.52 28.88 -19.33
N CYS A 247 -9.18 27.59 -19.34
CA CYS A 247 -7.79 27.13 -19.41
C CYS A 247 -7.06 27.62 -20.67
N LYS A 248 -7.76 27.76 -21.80
CA LYS A 248 -7.20 28.25 -23.07
C LYS A 248 -6.97 29.76 -23.09
N LYS A 249 -7.77 30.55 -22.34
CA LYS A 249 -7.63 32.01 -22.31
C LYS A 249 -6.34 32.48 -21.64
N GLU A 250 -5.87 31.74 -20.64
CA GLU A 250 -4.65 32.09 -19.91
C GLU A 250 -3.36 31.84 -20.71
N GLU A 251 -3.41 31.07 -21.82
CA GLU A 251 -2.23 30.82 -22.65
C GLU A 251 -1.81 32.02 -23.52
N PHE A 252 -2.66 33.05 -23.66
CA PHE A 252 -2.43 34.20 -24.53
C PHE A 252 -1.91 35.46 -23.81
N PHE A 253 -1.76 35.41 -22.49
CA PHE A 253 -1.22 36.54 -21.73
C PHE A 253 0.26 36.28 -21.39
N PRO A 254 1.20 37.09 -21.94
CA PRO A 254 2.64 36.93 -21.71
C PRO A 254 3.09 37.40 -20.32
#